data_AF-A0A529VLQ7-F1
#
_entry.id   AF-A0A529VLQ7-F1
#
_cell.length_a   1.000
_cell.length_b   1.000
_cell.length_c   1.000
_cell.angle_alpha   90.00
_cell.angle_beta   90.00
_cell.angle_gamma   90.00
#
_symmetry.space_group_name_H-M   'P 1'
#
loop_
_entity.id
_entity.type
_entity.pdbx_description
1 polymer ?
#
loop_
_entity_poly.entity_id
_entity_poly.type
_entity_poly.pdbx_seq_one_letter_code
_entity_poly.pdbx_strand_id
1 'polypeptide(L)' 'MNRSPGTDRTQSSTLLDEVPWSDRLTSYDRAHFTIYMRLLDASADEAPEEEMAQLILGIDPALEPERARKALRSHLDR' A
#
# COMPACT_ATOMS: atom_id res chain seq x y z
N MET A 1 37.35 5.73 -2.23
CA MET A 1 36.23 5.53 -1.29
C MET A 1 35.18 6.57 -1.59
N ASN A 2 34.31 6.34 -2.57
CA ASN A 2 33.31 7.34 -2.96
C ASN A 2 31.96 6.63 -2.98
N ARG A 3 31.30 6.56 -1.83
CA ARG A 3 29.91 6.16 -1.75
C ARG A 3 29.08 7.36 -2.16
N SER A 4 28.49 7.30 -3.35
CA SER A 4 27.34 8.15 -3.70
C SER A 4 26.24 7.87 -2.68
N PRO A 5 25.64 8.90 -2.05
CA PRO A 5 24.42 8.68 -1.32
C PRO A 5 23.34 8.51 -2.38
N GLY A 6 22.88 7.27 -2.58
CA GLY A 6 21.63 7.01 -3.26
C GLY A 6 20.54 7.74 -2.50
N THR A 7 20.15 8.90 -3.01
CA THR A 7 18.95 9.60 -2.58
C THR A 7 17.76 8.79 -3.09
N ASP A 8 17.34 7.78 -2.33
CA ASP A 8 15.94 7.33 -2.40
C ASP A 8 15.19 7.95 -1.22
N ARG A 9 15.16 9.28 -1.27
CA ARG A 9 14.40 10.10 -0.33
C ARG A 9 12.96 10.11 -0.82
N THR A 10 12.14 9.28 -0.18
CA THR A 10 10.71 9.58 0.01
C THR A 10 9.92 9.75 -1.30
N GLN A 11 9.51 8.63 -1.91
CA GLN A 11 8.23 8.63 -2.62
C GLN A 11 7.14 8.11 -1.68
N SER A 12 6.84 8.86 -0.62
CA SER A 12 5.52 8.81 0.00
C SER A 12 4.56 9.52 -0.95
N SER A 13 4.22 8.82 -2.02
CA SER A 13 3.05 9.09 -2.82
C SER A 13 1.83 8.95 -1.91
N THR A 14 0.87 9.86 -2.04
CA THR A 14 -0.35 9.90 -1.24
C THR A 14 -1.11 8.58 -1.38
N LEU A 15 -1.23 7.82 -0.30
CA LEU A 15 -2.06 6.63 -0.25
C LEU A 15 -3.54 7.02 -0.38
N LEU A 16 -4.25 6.43 -1.34
CA LEU A 16 -5.68 6.67 -1.55
C LEU A 16 -6.53 5.62 -0.83
N ASP A 17 -7.67 6.05 -0.30
CA ASP A 17 -8.64 5.11 0.27
C ASP A 17 -9.35 4.29 -0.82
N GLU A 18 -9.39 4.80 -2.05
CA GLU A 18 -9.83 4.10 -3.26
C GLU A 18 -8.80 4.27 -4.36
N VAL A 19 -8.26 3.17 -4.87
CA VAL A 19 -7.24 3.21 -5.92
C VAL A 19 -7.89 3.45 -7.29
N PRO A 20 -7.21 4.15 -8.22
CA PRO A 20 -7.74 4.38 -9.55
C PRO A 20 -7.87 3.07 -10.33
N TRP A 21 -9.07 2.77 -10.83
CA TRP A 21 -9.32 1.58 -11.63
C TRP A 21 -9.01 1.78 -13.12
N SER A 22 -8.35 0.80 -13.75
CA SER A 22 -8.10 0.75 -15.18
C SER A 22 -7.68 -0.65 -15.60
N ASP A 23 -8.03 -1.06 -16.83
CA ASP A 23 -7.57 -2.31 -17.46
C ASP A 23 -6.04 -2.38 -17.64
N ARG A 24 -5.33 -1.27 -17.41
CA ARG A 24 -3.88 -1.17 -17.48
C ARG A 24 -3.31 -0.58 -16.20
N LEU A 25 -2.03 -0.87 -15.92
CA LEU A 25 -1.31 -0.24 -14.82
C LEU A 25 -1.32 1.30 -14.98
N THR A 26 -1.80 1.97 -13.94
CA THR A 26 -1.83 3.43 -13.80
C THR A 26 -0.49 3.93 -13.27
N SER A 27 -0.30 5.26 -13.25
CA SER A 27 0.85 5.86 -12.56
C SER A 27 0.82 5.61 -11.06
N TYR A 28 -0.38 5.54 -10.46
CA TYR A 28 -0.57 5.19 -9.06
C TYR A 28 -0.06 3.77 -8.80
N ASP A 29 -0.41 2.81 -9.65
CA ASP A 29 0.02 1.42 -9.49
C ASP A 29 1.55 1.30 -9.55
N ARG A 30 2.18 2.03 -10.49
CA ARG A 30 3.64 2.06 -10.63
C ARG A 30 4.34 2.69 -9.42
N ALA A 31 3.76 3.75 -8.87
CA ALA A 31 4.33 4.43 -7.71
C ALA A 31 4.18 3.61 -6.41
N HIS A 32 3.12 2.81 -6.30
CA HIS A 32 2.82 1.99 -5.11
C HIS A 32 3.06 0.50 -5.32
N PHE A 33 3.85 0.12 -6.32
CA PHE A 33 4.09 -1.30 -6.66
C PHE A 33 4.53 -2.14 -5.45
N THR A 34 5.41 -1.58 -4.61
CA THR A 34 5.87 -2.25 -3.38
C THR A 34 4.76 -2.47 -2.35
N ILE A 35 3.75 -1.60 -2.29
CA ILE A 35 2.59 -1.78 -1.40
C ILE A 35 1.78 -3.00 -1.86
N TYR A 36 1.44 -3.09 -3.15
CA TYR A 36 0.73 -4.24 -3.70
C TYR A 36 1.47 -5.54 -3.43
N MET A 37 2.79 -5.56 -3.66
CA MET A 37 3.59 -6.75 -3.39
C MET A 37 3.55 -7.20 -1.92
N ARG A 38 3.64 -6.24 -0.98
CA ARG A 38 3.56 -6.55 0.47
C ARG A 38 2.18 -7.02 0.89
N LEU A 39 1.12 -6.44 0.35
CA LEU A 39 -0.25 -6.88 0.62
C LEU A 39 -0.50 -8.30 0.12
N LEU A 40 -0.04 -8.62 -1.08
CA LEU A 40 -0.19 -9.97 -1.65
C LEU A 40 0.59 -11.02 -0.83
N ASP A 41 1.80 -10.68 -0.39
CA ASP A 41 2.63 -11.52 0.48
C ASP A 41 1.93 -11.78 1.83
N ALA A 42 1.50 -10.71 2.52
CA ALA A 42 0.79 -10.83 3.79
C ALA A 42 -0.56 -11.56 3.66
N SER A 43 -1.29 -11.32 2.57
CA SER A 43 -2.55 -12.03 2.30
C SER A 43 -2.33 -13.51 2.01
N ALA A 44 -1.21 -13.90 1.38
CA ALA A 44 -0.86 -15.30 1.16
C ALA A 44 -0.51 -16.02 2.47
N ASP A 45 0.02 -15.29 3.44
CA ASP A 45 0.28 -15.76 4.81
C ASP A 45 -0.96 -15.67 5.74
N GLU A 46 -2.14 -15.39 5.18
CA GLU A 46 -3.41 -15.24 5.91
C GLU A 46 -3.35 -14.19 7.04
N ALA A 47 -2.53 -13.16 6.86
CA ALA A 47 -2.43 -12.06 7.82
C ALA A 47 -3.78 -11.36 8.01
N PRO A 48 -4.12 -10.91 9.24
CA PRO A 48 -5.36 -10.18 9.49
C PRO A 48 -5.46 -8.88 8.67
N GLU A 49 -6.67 -8.56 8.19
CA GLU A 49 -6.93 -7.30 7.47
C GLU A 49 -6.47 -6.07 8.27
N GLU A 50 -6.74 -6.07 9.57
CA GLU A 50 -6.34 -4.99 10.49
C GLU A 50 -4.82 -4.81 10.56
N GLU A 51 -4.08 -5.92 10.58
CA GLU A 51 -2.61 -5.92 10.60
C GLU A 51 -2.05 -5.42 9.26
N MET A 52 -2.62 -5.86 8.14
CA MET A 52 -2.24 -5.36 6.81
C MET A 52 -2.50 -3.86 6.67
N ALA A 53 -3.66 -3.37 7.12
CA ALA A 53 -3.98 -1.96 7.06
C ALA A 53 -3.02 -1.11 7.93
N GLN A 54 -2.70 -1.58 9.14
CA GLN A 54 -1.81 -0.85 10.04
C GLN A 54 -0.35 -0.90 9.59
N LEU A 55 0.17 -2.08 9.28
CA LEU A 55 1.61 -2.28 9.04
C LEU A 55 2.03 -1.95 7.61
N ILE A 56 1.14 -2.14 6.63
CA ILE A 56 1.47 -1.95 5.21
C ILE A 56 0.93 -0.61 4.70
N LEU A 57 -0.33 -0.29 5.01
CA LEU A 57 -0.95 0.96 4.55
C LEU A 57 -0.73 2.14 5.51
N GLY A 58 -0.33 1.87 6.75
CA GLY A 58 -0.14 2.90 7.77
C GLY A 58 -1.45 3.52 8.26
N ILE A 59 -2.58 2.82 8.11
CA ILE A 59 -3.89 3.27 8.59
C ILE A 59 -4.22 2.47 9.85
N ASP A 60 -4.42 3.17 10.97
CA ASP A 60 -4.80 2.54 12.23
C ASP A 60 -6.28 2.10 12.19
N PRO A 61 -6.59 0.79 12.20
CA PRO A 61 -7.96 0.30 12.12
C PRO A 61 -8.76 0.54 13.41
N ALA A 62 -8.12 0.80 14.55
CA ALA A 62 -8.82 1.14 15.79
C ALA A 62 -9.29 2.60 15.79
N LEU A 63 -8.53 3.49 15.14
CA LEU A 63 -8.88 4.92 15.02
C LEU A 63 -9.73 5.23 13.78
N GLU A 64 -9.45 4.57 12.66
CA GLU A 64 -10.08 4.82 11.36
C GLU A 64 -10.58 3.52 10.69
N PRO A 65 -11.49 2.75 11.33
CA PRO A 65 -11.85 1.39 10.89
C PRO A 65 -12.40 1.32 9.46
N GLU A 66 -13.32 2.22 9.10
CA GLU A 66 -13.91 2.23 7.76
C GLU A 66 -12.89 2.58 6.68
N ARG A 67 -12.00 3.54 6.98
CA ARG A 67 -10.96 3.96 6.03
C ARG A 67 -9.93 2.84 5.83
N ALA A 68 -9.49 2.20 6.91
CA ALA A 68 -8.57 1.08 6.89
C ALA A 68 -9.10 -0.06 6.02
N ARG A 69 -10.34 -0.49 6.27
CA ARG A 69 -11.00 -1.56 5.51
C ARG A 69 -11.18 -1.19 4.04
N LYS A 70 -11.59 0.04 3.75
CA LYS A 70 -11.83 0.54 2.40
C LYS A 70 -10.54 0.59 1.57
N ALA A 71 -9.50 1.19 2.13
CA ALA A 71 -8.18 1.28 1.50
C ALA A 71 -7.62 -0.11 1.23
N LEU A 72 -7.64 -1.00 2.23
CA LEU A 72 -7.13 -2.36 2.08
C LEU A 72 -7.82 -3.12 0.94
N ARG A 73 -9.15 -3.15 0.94
CA ARG A 73 -9.91 -3.85 -0.10
C ARG A 73 -9.65 -3.26 -1.47
N SER A 74 -9.68 -1.94 -1.58
CA SER A 74 -9.44 -1.28 -2.86
C SER A 74 -8.03 -1.58 -3.41
N HIS A 75 -7.01 -1.71 -2.55
CA HIS A 75 -5.68 -2.12 -3.00
C HIS A 75 -5.58 -3.61 -3.32
N LEU A 76 -6.24 -4.50 -2.57
CA LEU A 76 -6.24 -5.95 -2.84
C LEU A 76 -7.03 -6.32 -4.11
N ASP A 77 -8.07 -5.56 -4.45
CA ASP A 77 -8.89 -5.80 -5.64
C ASP A 77 -8.16 -5.43 -6.95
N ARG A 78 -7.01 -4.74 -6.88
CA ARG A 78 -6.31 -4.12 -8.02
C ARG A 78 -5.37 -5.04 -8.80
#